data_AF-A0A1B6J0L5-F1
#
_entry.id   AF-A0A1B6J0L5-F1
#
_cell.length_a   1.000
_cell.length_b   1.000
_cell.length_c   1.000
_cell.angle_alpha   90.00
_cell.angle_beta   90.00
_cell.angle_gamma   90.00
#
_symmetry.space_group_name_H-M   'P 1'
#
loop_
_entity.id
_entity.type
_entity.pdbx_description
1 polymer ?
#
loop_
_entity_poly.entity_id
_entity_poly.type
_entity_poly.pdbx_seq_one_letter_code
_entity_poly.pdbx_strand_id
1 'polypeptide(L)'
;TNRDVSSFLSAVKTLNQEHKNETAQIAELLTKLKADAPELADKVSDLQKLDKQLKEHYNQQQTFYVEKVVPCKIGRNQFTEAESAINKKKEECFEKICQILKNLH
;
A
#
# COMPACT_ATOMS: atom_id res chain seq x y z
N THR A 1 -18.53 -19.09 -1.30
CA THR A 1 -18.49 -17.82 -2.06
C THR A 1 -18.87 -16.61 -1.23
N ASN A 2 -20.11 -16.45 -0.72
CA ASN A 2 -20.50 -15.21 -0.01
C ASN A 2 -19.88 -15.08 1.41
N ARG A 3 -19.75 -16.20 2.14
CA ARG A 3 -19.11 -16.25 3.48
C ARG A 3 -17.61 -15.88 3.42
N ASP A 4 -16.93 -16.31 2.37
CA ASP A 4 -15.50 -16.06 2.16
C ASP A 4 -15.24 -14.57 1.86
N VAL A 5 -16.10 -13.95 1.05
CA VAL A 5 -16.05 -12.51 0.78
C VAL A 5 -16.26 -11.70 2.06
N SER A 6 -17.22 -12.07 2.90
CA SER A 6 -17.47 -11.35 4.16
C SER A 6 -16.28 -11.42 5.14
N SER A 7 -15.63 -12.59 5.23
CA SER A 7 -14.46 -12.79 6.10
C SER A 7 -13.26 -12.00 5.58
N PHE A 8 -13.04 -12.01 4.25
CA PHE A 8 -12.02 -11.21 3.60
C PHE A 8 -12.20 -9.70 3.82
N LEU A 9 -13.43 -9.19 3.67
CA LEU A 9 -13.73 -7.77 3.91
C LEU A 9 -13.48 -7.38 5.37
N SER A 10 -13.76 -8.26 6.33
CA SER A 10 -13.46 -8.03 7.75
C SER A 10 -11.95 -7.96 8.02
N ALA A 11 -11.18 -8.89 7.44
CA ALA A 11 -9.71 -8.88 7.56
C ALA A 11 -9.11 -7.60 6.97
N VAL A 12 -9.60 -7.18 5.80
CA VAL A 12 -9.18 -5.93 5.15
C VAL A 12 -9.51 -4.71 5.99
N LYS A 13 -10.70 -4.68 6.62
CA LYS A 13 -11.07 -3.57 7.50
C LYS A 13 -10.10 -3.46 8.69
N THR A 14 -9.70 -4.60 9.25
CA THR A 14 -8.73 -4.67 10.35
C THR A 14 -7.36 -4.16 9.91
N LEU A 15 -6.82 -4.68 8.79
CA LEU A 15 -5.57 -4.22 8.19
C LEU A 15 -5.56 -2.71 7.90
N ASN A 16 -6.66 -2.19 7.36
CA ASN A 16 -6.78 -0.77 7.08
C ASN A 16 -6.75 0.10 8.35
N GLN A 17 -7.30 -0.41 9.45
CA GLN A 17 -7.31 0.27 10.74
C GLN A 17 -5.92 0.24 11.39
N GLU A 18 -5.23 -0.91 11.36
CA GLU A 18 -3.86 -1.05 11.86
C GLU A 18 -2.91 -0.13 11.08
N HIS A 19 -2.96 -0.16 9.75
CA HIS A 19 -2.19 0.73 8.88
C HIS A 19 -2.41 2.21 9.22
N LYS A 20 -3.67 2.60 9.47
CA LYS A 20 -4.00 3.98 9.87
C LYS A 20 -3.37 4.35 11.22
N ASN A 21 -3.40 3.43 12.18
CA ASN A 21 -2.82 3.65 13.51
C ASN A 21 -1.30 3.79 13.43
N GLU A 22 -0.62 2.90 12.70
CA GLU A 22 0.83 2.96 12.49
C GLU A 22 1.23 4.24 11.75
N THR A 23 0.49 4.61 10.69
CA THR A 23 0.73 5.87 9.97
C THR A 23 0.63 7.08 10.89
N ALA A 24 -0.35 7.09 11.81
CA ALA A 24 -0.52 8.17 12.78
C ALA A 24 0.66 8.24 13.76
N GLN A 25 1.12 7.11 14.28
CA GLN A 25 2.30 7.04 15.14
C GLN A 25 3.56 7.54 14.42
N ILE A 26 3.76 7.17 13.16
CA ILE A 26 4.90 7.69 12.37
C ILE A 26 4.79 9.21 12.20
N ALA A 27 3.59 9.76 11.98
CA ALA A 27 3.40 11.21 11.86
C ALA A 27 3.72 11.97 13.17
N GLU A 28 3.38 11.39 14.32
CA GLU A 28 3.76 11.92 15.63
C GLU A 28 5.28 11.92 15.82
N LEU A 29 5.94 10.81 15.48
CA LEU A 29 7.40 10.70 15.55
C LEU A 29 8.10 11.67 14.58
N LEU A 30 7.57 11.83 13.37
CA LEU A 30 8.08 12.76 12.37
C LEU A 30 8.10 14.21 12.88
N THR A 31 7.10 14.59 13.68
CA THR A 31 7.05 15.94 14.28
C THR A 31 8.24 16.18 15.22
N LYS A 32 8.62 15.17 16.01
CA LYS A 32 9.80 15.25 16.88
C LYS A 32 11.09 15.25 16.06
N LEU A 33 11.16 14.36 15.07
CA LEU A 33 12.33 14.21 14.19
C LEU A 33 12.65 15.50 13.40
N LYS A 34 11.66 16.30 13.03
CA LYS A 34 11.87 17.59 12.37
C LYS A 34 12.70 18.57 13.20
N ALA A 35 12.62 18.50 14.53
CA ALA A 35 13.40 19.36 15.41
C ALA A 35 14.85 18.87 15.55
N ASP A 36 15.05 17.54 15.59
CA ASP A 36 16.34 16.93 15.89
C ASP A 36 17.20 16.65 14.65
N ALA A 37 16.56 16.31 13.52
CA ALA A 37 17.21 15.90 12.27
C ALA A 37 16.31 16.17 11.04
N PRO A 38 16.27 17.42 10.52
CA PRO A 38 15.37 17.81 9.44
C PRO A 38 15.59 17.04 8.13
N GLU A 39 16.84 16.71 7.77
CA GLU A 39 17.14 15.94 6.55
C GLU A 39 16.59 14.50 6.62
N LEU A 40 16.59 13.89 7.80
CA LEU A 40 15.99 12.58 8.04
C LEU A 40 14.47 12.67 8.04
N ALA A 41 13.92 13.77 8.57
CA ALA A 41 12.47 14.01 8.54
C ALA A 41 11.94 14.12 7.11
N ASP A 42 12.66 14.76 6.19
CA ASP A 42 12.26 14.84 4.78
C ASP A 42 12.20 13.45 4.12
N LYS A 43 13.22 12.60 4.37
CA LYS A 43 13.24 11.21 3.90
C LYS A 43 12.09 10.38 4.46
N VAL A 44 11.76 10.52 5.74
CA VAL A 44 10.62 9.83 6.39
C VAL A 44 9.29 10.32 5.82
N SER A 45 9.16 11.62 5.56
CA SER A 45 7.99 12.19 4.90
C SER A 45 7.79 11.64 3.48
N ASP A 46 8.86 11.50 2.71
CA ASP A 46 8.79 10.89 1.38
C ASP A 46 8.47 9.39 1.43
N LEU A 47 8.98 8.68 2.43
CA LEU A 47 8.61 7.29 2.70
C LEU A 47 7.10 7.17 3.01
N GLN A 48 6.54 8.07 3.83
CA GLN A 48 5.10 8.08 4.12
C GLN A 48 4.24 8.33 2.87
N LYS A 49 4.70 9.15 1.91
CA LYS A 49 4.00 9.36 0.63
C LYS A 49 3.98 8.07 -0.19
N LEU A 50 5.11 7.37 -0.25
CA LEU A 50 5.23 6.09 -0.98
C LEU A 50 4.40 5.00 -0.32
N ASP A 51 4.41 4.91 1.01
CA ASP A 51 3.57 3.96 1.76
C ASP A 51 2.07 4.16 1.46
N LYS A 52 1.61 5.42 1.42
CA LYS A 52 0.24 5.74 1.01
C LYS A 52 -0.08 5.30 -0.43
N GLN A 53 0.85 5.51 -1.36
CA GLN A 53 0.68 5.06 -2.75
C GLN A 53 0.64 3.54 -2.87
N LEU A 54 1.53 2.85 -2.14
CA LEU A 54 1.57 1.38 -2.10
C LEU A 54 0.24 0.81 -1.58
N LYS A 55 -0.31 1.39 -0.51
CA LYS A 55 -1.63 1.03 0.00
C LYS A 55 -2.73 1.22 -1.05
N GLU A 56 -2.68 2.29 -1.82
CA GLU A 56 -3.66 2.54 -2.89
C GLU A 56 -3.59 1.45 -3.97
N HIS A 57 -2.39 0.99 -4.35
CA HIS A 57 -2.24 -0.12 -5.28
C HIS A 57 -2.79 -1.44 -4.72
N TYR A 58 -2.59 -1.72 -3.43
CA TYR A 58 -3.21 -2.88 -2.78
C TYR A 58 -4.74 -2.79 -2.76
N ASN A 59 -5.30 -1.62 -2.48
CA ASN A 59 -6.75 -1.41 -2.54
C ASN A 59 -7.29 -1.58 -3.97
N GLN A 60 -6.59 -1.05 -4.98
CA GLN A 60 -6.95 -1.26 -6.39
C GLN A 60 -6.94 -2.75 -6.75
N GLN A 61 -5.90 -3.47 -6.33
CA GLN A 61 -5.81 -4.92 -6.52
C GLN A 61 -6.99 -5.62 -5.86
N GLN A 62 -7.24 -5.31 -4.60
CA GLN A 62 -8.33 -5.90 -3.85
C GLN A 62 -9.70 -5.70 -4.54
N THR A 63 -10.03 -4.46 -4.90
CA THR A 63 -11.29 -4.15 -5.59
C THR A 63 -11.41 -4.92 -6.89
N PHE A 64 -10.31 -4.99 -7.66
CA PHE A 64 -10.26 -5.78 -8.89
C PHE A 64 -10.56 -7.27 -8.67
N TYR A 65 -9.95 -7.88 -7.64
CA TYR A 65 -10.20 -9.29 -7.31
C TYR A 65 -11.66 -9.53 -6.89
N VAL A 66 -12.22 -8.67 -6.04
CA VAL A 66 -13.58 -8.81 -5.51
C VAL A 66 -14.64 -8.55 -6.60
N GLU A 67 -14.46 -7.55 -7.46
CA GLU A 67 -15.48 -7.14 -8.42
C GLU A 67 -15.37 -7.83 -9.79
N LYS A 68 -14.16 -8.22 -10.19
CA LYS A 68 -13.89 -8.75 -11.53
C LYS A 68 -13.52 -10.23 -11.50
N VAL A 69 -12.57 -10.63 -10.66
CA VAL A 69 -12.01 -11.99 -10.68
C VAL A 69 -12.95 -13.00 -10.02
N VAL A 70 -13.33 -12.77 -8.75
CA VAL A 70 -14.20 -13.66 -7.98
C VAL A 70 -15.56 -13.88 -8.67
N PRO A 71 -16.21 -12.86 -9.26
CA PRO A 71 -17.47 -13.05 -10.00
C PRO A 71 -17.26 -13.57 -11.44
N CYS A 72 -16.03 -13.90 -11.84
CA CYS A 72 -15.64 -14.34 -13.18
C CYS A 72 -16.05 -13.37 -14.31
N LYS A 73 -16.03 -12.07 -14.03
CA LYS A 73 -16.41 -10.98 -14.97
C LYS A 73 -15.23 -10.47 -15.80
N ILE A 74 -14.17 -11.26 -15.94
CA ILE A 74 -12.96 -10.88 -16.68
C ILE A 74 -12.38 -12.06 -17.43
N GLY A 75 -11.92 -11.82 -18.66
CA GLY A 75 -11.23 -12.82 -19.47
C GLY A 75 -9.78 -13.03 -19.02
N ARG A 76 -9.20 -14.19 -19.33
CA ARG A 76 -7.83 -14.55 -18.93
C ARG A 76 -6.78 -13.52 -19.36
N ASN A 77 -6.83 -13.05 -20.61
CA ASN A 77 -5.86 -12.07 -21.12
C ASN A 77 -5.98 -10.72 -20.38
N GLN A 78 -7.21 -10.23 -20.20
CA GLN A 78 -7.48 -8.99 -19.45
C GLN A 78 -7.04 -9.10 -17.99
N PHE A 79 -7.19 -10.28 -17.39
CA PHE A 79 -6.70 -10.55 -16.04
C PHE A 79 -5.18 -10.44 -15.98
N THR A 80 -4.46 -11.14 -16.86
CA THR A 80 -2.99 -11.14 -16.88
C THR A 80 -2.43 -9.73 -17.10
N GLU A 81 -3.01 -8.96 -18.01
CA GLU A 81 -2.60 -7.57 -18.28
C GLU A 81 -2.84 -6.66 -17.07
N ALA A 82 -4.03 -6.72 -16.47
CA ALA A 82 -4.38 -5.90 -15.31
C ALA A 82 -3.52 -6.27 -14.08
N GLU A 83 -3.27 -7.56 -13.85
CA GLU A 83 -2.43 -8.02 -12.74
C GLU A 83 -0.97 -7.58 -12.93
N SER A 84 -0.43 -7.74 -14.13
CA SER A 84 0.92 -7.28 -14.49
C SER A 84 1.07 -5.77 -14.28
N ALA A 85 0.09 -4.98 -14.71
CA ALA A 85 0.11 -3.52 -14.54
C ALA A 85 0.10 -3.08 -13.06
N ILE A 86 -0.69 -3.75 -12.21
CA ILE A 86 -0.74 -3.45 -10.77
C ILE A 86 0.52 -3.94 -10.07
N ASN A 87 1.03 -5.11 -10.42
CA ASN A 87 2.26 -5.66 -9.84
C ASN A 87 3.46 -4.77 -10.16
N LYS A 88 3.60 -4.32 -11.41
CA LYS A 88 4.66 -3.39 -11.82
C LYS A 88 4.63 -2.09 -11.00
N LYS A 89 3.45 -1.50 -10.77
CA LYS A 89 3.31 -0.30 -9.92
C LYS A 89 3.74 -0.53 -8.48
N LYS A 90 3.39 -1.70 -7.91
CA LYS A 90 3.82 -2.07 -6.55
C LYS A 90 5.32 -2.27 -6.48
N GLU A 91 5.92 -2.94 -7.47
CA GLU A 91 7.38 -3.14 -7.57
C GLU A 91 8.11 -1.80 -7.68
N GLU A 92 7.68 -0.90 -8.57
CA GLU A 92 8.27 0.44 -8.70
C GLU A 92 8.15 1.25 -7.39
N CYS A 93 7.03 1.14 -6.68
CA CYS A 93 6.84 1.80 -5.39
C CYS A 93 7.77 1.20 -4.32
N PHE A 94 7.88 -0.12 -4.27
CA PHE A 94 8.76 -0.85 -3.38
C PHE A 94 10.24 -0.51 -3.63
N GLU A 95 10.67 -0.45 -4.88
CA GLU A 95 12.03 -0.07 -5.25
C GLU A 95 12.37 1.34 -4.76
N LYS A 96 11.45 2.31 -4.90
CA LYS A 96 11.63 3.67 -4.36
C LYS A 96 11.75 3.67 -2.84
N ILE A 97 10.93 2.89 -2.13
CA ILE A 97 11.04 2.73 -0.68
C ILE A 97 12.41 2.16 -0.31
N CYS A 98 12.84 1.09 -0.98
CA CYS A 98 14.16 0.48 -0.76
C CYS A 98 15.31 1.46 -1.05
N GLN A 99 15.19 2.31 -2.08
CA GLN A 99 16.20 3.33 -2.38
C GLN A 99 16.30 4.36 -1.26
N ILE A 100 15.18 4.86 -0.74
CA ILE A 100 15.19 5.79 0.41
C ILE A 100 15.85 5.13 1.63
N LEU A 101 15.51 3.87 1.91
CA LEU A 101 16.09 3.12 3.02
C LEU A 101 17.60 2.86 2.85
N LYS A 102 18.06 2.58 1.62
CA LYS A 102 19.50 2.43 1.31
C LYS A 102 20.27 3.74 1.38
N ASN A 103 19.59 4.88 1.25
CA ASN A 103 20.19 6.20 1.34
C ASN A 103 19.92 6.84 2.72
N LEU A 104 19.50 6.06 3.72
CA LEU A 104 19.18 6.55 5.06
C LEU A 104 20.44 6.78 5.91
N HIS A 105 21.56 6.15 5.55
CA HIS A 105 22.88 6.24 6.17
C HIS A 105 23.83 7.15 5.37
#